data_AF-A0A232LMR5-F1
#
_entry.id   AF-A0A232LMR5-F1
#
_cell.length_a   1.000
_cell.length_b   1.000
_cell.length_c   1.000
_cell.angle_alpha   90.00
_cell.angle_beta   90.00
_cell.angle_gamma   90.00
#
_symmetry.space_group_name_H-M   'P 1'
#
loop_
_entity.id
_entity.type
_entity.pdbx_description
1 polymer ?
#
loop_
_entity_poly.entity_id
_entity_poly.type
_entity_poly.pdbx_seq_one_letter_code
_entity_poly.pdbx_strand_id
1 'polypeptide(L)'
;MICLYIMLGIFTVHRRKAVLSLQYKHLVTLQKHPRGGPPVPMIEISPEFVKSYLGMTKLNAFALPEIIYGVSLAFSVHVFLFGILFHADAFEPRSLTSMKKMRRLCINDDRQEMELPIKHHMRDYYIFCQVEKADGEIKILRDQPMSEGSIDSQLGSLSEIHGFIKPLYSHQFRYGGGKLLDESGWVSDAQRNLIMAHATSQTFLDHYRPRRHANMQEIMCGLEPDKEFERAVTRMSRWIDKRRPRRLDDVEGEGNRGARAGAAGCDPTA
;
A
#
# COMPACT_ATOMS: atom_id res chain seq x y z
N MET A 1 8.94 4.12 -4.69
CA MET A 1 7.92 4.73 -3.82
C MET A 1 6.52 4.17 -4.08
N ILE A 2 6.05 4.10 -5.32
CA ILE A 2 4.69 3.59 -5.63
C ILE A 2 4.39 2.17 -5.11
N CYS A 3 5.34 1.23 -5.19
CA CYS A 3 5.15 -0.12 -4.64
C CYS A 3 4.92 -0.11 -3.13
N LEU A 4 5.75 0.65 -2.39
CA LEU A 4 5.60 0.82 -0.94
C LEU A 4 4.23 1.41 -0.60
N TYR A 5 3.78 2.42 -1.35
CA TYR A 5 2.45 3.02 -1.18
C TYR A 5 1.32 1.98 -1.35
N ILE A 6 1.38 1.18 -2.42
CA ILE A 6 0.38 0.15 -2.70
C ILE A 6 0.37 -0.91 -1.59
N MET A 7 1.54 -1.40 -1.17
CA MET A 7 1.63 -2.40 -0.11
C MET A 7 1.07 -1.89 1.21
N LEU A 8 1.44 -0.67 1.62
CA LEU A 8 0.92 -0.05 2.83
C LEU A 8 -0.59 0.16 2.74
N GLY A 9 -1.10 0.63 1.59
CA GLY A 9 -2.53 0.78 1.36
C GLY A 9 -3.30 -0.54 1.45
N ILE A 10 -2.72 -1.65 0.97
CA ILE A 10 -3.33 -2.98 1.05
C ILE A 10 -3.29 -3.52 2.49
N PHE A 11 -2.13 -3.48 3.15
CA PHE A 11 -1.94 -4.12 4.47
C PHE A 11 -2.63 -3.38 5.61
N THR A 12 -2.73 -2.05 5.52
CA THR A 12 -3.35 -1.23 6.57
C THR A 12 -4.80 -0.85 6.26
N VAL A 13 -5.24 -1.04 5.02
CA VAL A 13 -6.58 -0.64 4.55
C VAL A 13 -6.86 0.86 4.77
N HIS A 14 -5.81 1.65 4.96
CA HIS A 14 -5.91 3.06 5.30
C HIS A 14 -6.33 3.95 4.13
N ARG A 15 -6.66 5.20 4.47
CA ARG A 15 -6.93 6.22 3.46
C ARG A 15 -5.64 6.76 2.87
N ARG A 16 -5.69 7.15 1.59
CA ARG A 16 -4.58 7.80 0.88
C ARG A 16 -3.87 8.85 1.74
N LYS A 17 -4.63 9.81 2.27
CA LYS A 17 -4.10 10.87 3.13
C LYS A 17 -3.34 10.34 4.36
N ALA A 18 -3.83 9.28 5.00
CA ALA A 18 -3.17 8.67 6.16
C ALA A 18 -1.87 7.94 5.79
N VAL A 19 -1.80 7.32 4.61
CA VAL A 19 -0.57 6.68 4.11
C VAL A 19 0.46 7.74 3.73
N LEU A 20 0.04 8.82 3.05
CA LEU A 20 0.93 9.91 2.64
C LEU A 20 1.46 10.73 3.82
N SER A 21 0.74 10.75 4.95
CA SER A 21 1.15 11.43 6.17
C SER A 21 2.11 10.63 7.05
N LEU A 22 2.55 9.43 6.62
CA LEU A 22 3.51 8.65 7.39
C LEU A 22 4.85 9.37 7.46
N GLN A 23 5.41 9.39 8.66
CA GLN A 23 6.64 10.09 9.03
C GLN A 23 7.60 9.11 9.69
N TYR A 24 8.87 9.48 9.83
CA TYR A 24 9.89 8.58 10.36
C TYR A 24 9.64 8.18 11.81
N LYS A 25 9.03 9.07 12.61
CA LYS A 25 8.66 8.79 14.01
C LYS A 25 7.64 7.67 14.16
N HIS A 26 6.83 7.41 13.13
CA HIS A 26 5.80 6.38 13.13
C HIS A 26 6.38 5.00 12.75
N LEU A 27 7.66 4.74 13.04
CA LEU A 27 8.36 3.58 12.51
C LEU A 27 9.35 2.95 13.50
N VAL A 28 9.44 1.63 13.30
CA VAL A 28 10.47 0.66 13.69
C VAL A 28 10.75 0.39 15.17
N THR A 29 10.37 -0.81 15.59
CA THR A 29 10.87 -1.51 16.78
C THR A 29 11.53 -2.84 16.37
N LEU A 30 12.30 -3.44 17.26
CA LEU A 30 12.66 -4.85 17.21
C LEU A 30 11.86 -5.60 18.27
N GLN A 31 11.18 -6.67 17.89
CA GLN A 31 10.42 -7.53 18.78
C GLN A 31 11.20 -8.80 19.12
N LYS A 32 11.22 -9.19 20.38
CA LYS A 32 11.80 -10.47 20.83
C LYS A 32 11.00 -11.61 20.20
N HIS A 33 11.71 -12.55 19.56
CA HIS A 33 11.04 -13.67 18.91
C HIS A 33 10.43 -14.60 19.97
N PRO A 34 9.11 -14.86 19.94
CA PRO A 34 8.41 -15.56 21.02
C PRO A 34 8.82 -17.03 21.18
N ARG A 35 9.42 -17.63 20.14
CA ARG A 35 9.90 -19.02 20.15
C ARG A 35 11.42 -19.12 20.30
N GLY A 36 12.09 -18.04 20.70
CA GLY A 36 13.55 -17.93 20.66
C GLY A 36 14.08 -17.70 19.24
N GLY A 37 15.29 -17.15 19.12
CA GLY A 37 15.89 -16.75 17.84
C GLY A 37 16.15 -15.25 17.74
N PRO A 38 16.63 -14.76 16.57
CA PRO A 38 16.94 -13.35 16.39
C PRO A 38 15.70 -12.46 16.57
N PRO A 39 15.87 -11.23 17.09
CA PRO A 39 14.80 -10.25 17.11
C PRO A 39 14.20 -10.01 15.72
N VAL A 40 12.88 -9.81 15.67
CA VAL A 40 12.11 -9.55 14.45
C VAL A 40 11.94 -8.05 14.30
N PRO A 41 12.40 -7.44 13.20
CA PRO A 41 12.06 -6.05 12.91
C PRO A 41 10.55 -5.91 12.72
N MET A 42 9.99 -4.89 13.36
CA MET A 42 8.57 -4.53 13.27
C MET A 42 8.45 -3.16 12.64
N ILE A 43 7.40 -2.94 11.85
CA ILE A 43 6.97 -1.60 11.47
C ILE A 43 5.67 -1.32 12.23
N GLU A 44 5.67 -0.29 13.06
CA GLU A 44 4.50 0.10 13.85
C GLU A 44 3.89 1.40 13.35
N ILE A 45 2.82 1.28 12.56
CA ILE A 45 2.14 2.43 11.99
C ILE A 45 1.09 2.91 12.99
N SER A 46 1.41 3.99 13.69
CA SER A 46 0.45 4.72 14.51
C SER A 46 -0.26 5.80 13.66
N PRO A 47 -1.59 5.79 13.53
CA PRO A 47 -2.28 6.76 12.73
C PRO A 47 -2.50 8.04 13.54
N GLU A 48 -1.63 9.03 13.45
CA GLU A 48 -1.93 10.36 14.03
C GLU A 48 -3.10 11.08 13.28
N PHE A 49 -3.48 10.59 12.09
CA PHE A 49 -4.33 11.31 11.14
C PHE A 49 -5.66 10.63 10.78
N VAL A 50 -6.17 9.72 11.61
CA VAL A 50 -7.49 9.10 11.38
C VAL A 50 -8.60 9.97 11.97
N LYS A 51 -9.76 9.99 11.31
CA LYS A 51 -10.99 10.65 11.78
C LYS A 51 -11.21 10.32 13.26
N SER A 52 -11.42 11.33 14.10
CA SER A 52 -12.01 11.12 15.43
C SER A 52 -13.36 10.41 15.23
N TYR A 53 -13.50 9.25 15.87
CA TYR A 53 -14.71 8.46 15.76
C TYR A 53 -15.18 8.05 17.17
N LEU A 54 -16.47 8.23 17.45
CA LEU A 54 -17.11 7.99 18.77
C LEU A 54 -16.55 8.82 19.95
N GLY A 55 -15.85 9.93 19.71
CA GLY A 55 -15.12 10.64 20.78
C GLY A 55 -13.96 9.83 21.36
N MET A 56 -13.66 8.66 20.79
CA MET A 56 -12.49 7.86 21.12
C MET A 56 -11.29 8.39 20.34
N THR A 57 -10.25 8.78 21.06
CA THR A 57 -8.95 9.22 20.53
C THR A 57 -7.98 8.07 20.31
N LYS A 58 -8.38 6.82 20.60
CA LYS A 58 -7.53 5.65 20.39
C LYS A 58 -7.52 5.27 18.92
N LEU A 59 -6.39 5.55 18.28
CA LEU A 59 -6.11 5.29 16.88
C LEU A 59 -5.59 3.84 16.73
N ASN A 60 -5.95 3.15 15.65
CA ASN A 60 -5.50 1.78 15.42
C ASN A 60 -4.01 1.74 15.07
N ALA A 61 -3.15 1.22 15.93
CA ALA A 61 -1.79 0.91 15.53
C ALA A 61 -1.77 -0.37 14.67
N PHE A 62 -1.00 -0.36 13.58
CA PHE A 62 -0.73 -1.55 12.77
C PHE A 62 0.72 -1.99 12.96
N ALA A 63 0.92 -3.15 13.59
CA ALA A 63 2.22 -3.77 13.70
C ALA A 63 2.41 -4.76 12.54
N LEU A 64 3.39 -4.49 11.68
CA LEU A 64 3.77 -5.35 10.57
C LEU A 64 5.11 -6.01 10.91
N PRO A 65 5.15 -7.30 11.30
CA PRO A 65 6.41 -8.00 11.49
C PRO A 65 7.13 -8.22 10.17
N GLU A 66 8.46 -8.25 10.20
CA GLU A 66 9.27 -8.64 9.05
C GLU A 66 8.99 -10.11 8.73
N ILE A 67 8.17 -10.32 7.72
CA ILE A 67 7.92 -11.63 7.15
C ILE A 67 8.64 -11.70 5.81
N ILE A 68 9.63 -12.60 5.74
CA ILE A 68 10.20 -13.03 4.46
C ILE A 68 9.22 -14.04 3.87
N TYR A 69 8.11 -13.56 3.34
CA TYR A 69 7.30 -14.39 2.46
C TYR A 69 8.24 -14.80 1.33
N GLY A 70 8.33 -16.10 0.96
CA GLY A 70 9.25 -16.60 -0.09
C GLY A 70 9.05 -15.99 -1.50
N VAL A 71 8.29 -14.90 -1.61
CA VAL A 71 8.14 -14.01 -2.75
C VAL A 71 9.20 -12.91 -2.74
N SER A 72 9.43 -12.33 -3.93
CA SER A 72 10.40 -11.27 -4.20
C SER A 72 10.47 -10.18 -3.12
N LEU A 73 11.69 -9.75 -2.78
CA LEU A 73 11.97 -8.60 -1.91
C LEU A 73 11.24 -7.32 -2.37
N ALA A 74 10.86 -7.23 -3.65
CA ALA A 74 10.06 -6.14 -4.20
C ALA A 74 8.67 -5.99 -3.57
N PHE A 75 8.20 -6.97 -2.80
CA PHE A 75 6.92 -6.92 -2.06
C PHE A 75 7.11 -6.88 -0.54
N SER A 76 8.31 -6.52 -0.06
CA SER A 76 8.57 -6.33 1.36
C SER A 76 8.52 -4.85 1.75
N VAL A 77 7.54 -4.48 2.57
CA VAL A 77 7.44 -3.13 3.16
C VAL A 77 8.72 -2.78 3.95
N HIS A 78 9.29 -3.76 4.65
CA HIS A 78 10.52 -3.62 5.43
C HIS A 78 11.71 -3.22 4.56
N VAL A 79 11.89 -3.89 3.42
CA VAL A 79 13.01 -3.59 2.51
C VAL A 79 12.97 -2.14 2.04
N PHE A 80 11.79 -1.63 1.67
CA PHE A 80 11.66 -0.24 1.25
C PHE A 80 11.86 0.74 2.41
N LEU A 81 11.20 0.54 3.54
CA LEU A 81 11.28 1.47 4.67
C LEU A 81 12.68 1.52 5.26
N PHE A 82 13.30 0.36 5.52
CA PHE A 82 14.69 0.33 5.98
C PHE A 82 15.66 0.88 4.94
N GLY A 83 15.43 0.61 3.64
CA GLY A 83 16.22 1.22 2.57
C GLY A 83 16.17 2.75 2.63
N ILE A 84 14.99 3.33 2.80
CA ILE A 84 14.80 4.79 2.97
C ILE A 84 15.53 5.29 4.23
N LEU A 85 15.33 4.64 5.38
CA LEU A 85 15.90 5.07 6.65
C LEU A 85 17.43 4.99 6.67
N PHE A 86 18.02 3.91 6.15
CA PHE A 86 19.47 3.79 6.04
C PHE A 86 20.06 4.77 5.03
N HIS A 87 19.39 4.96 3.89
CA HIS A 87 19.84 5.93 2.90
C HIS A 87 19.85 7.36 3.44
N ALA A 88 18.87 7.69 4.31
CA ALA A 88 18.79 8.98 4.97
C ALA A 88 19.69 9.11 6.22
N ASP A 89 20.39 8.05 6.62
CA ASP A 89 21.10 7.97 7.91
C ASP A 89 20.19 8.39 9.07
N ALA A 90 18.97 7.85 9.10
CA ALA A 90 17.89 8.33 9.98
C ALA A 90 18.02 7.87 11.44
N PHE A 91 18.69 6.74 11.69
CA PHE A 91 18.80 6.17 13.03
C PHE A 91 19.74 7.03 13.92
N GLU A 92 19.34 7.23 15.18
CA GLU A 92 20.14 7.95 16.18
C GLU A 92 21.48 7.23 16.45
N PRO A 93 21.54 5.89 16.60
CA PRO A 93 22.81 5.18 16.71
C PRO A 93 23.54 5.20 15.37
N ARG A 94 24.62 6.00 15.28
CA ARG A 94 25.46 6.13 14.08
C ARG A 94 26.06 4.82 13.59
N SER A 95 26.16 3.82 14.46
CA SER A 95 26.62 2.49 14.09
C SER A 95 25.60 1.75 13.23
N LEU A 96 24.30 2.05 13.32
CA LEU A 96 23.19 1.33 12.70
C LEU A 96 22.98 1.76 11.24
N THR A 97 23.92 1.37 10.38
CA THR A 97 23.96 1.81 8.96
C THR A 97 23.44 0.79 7.96
N SER A 98 22.98 -0.38 8.41
CA SER A 98 22.51 -1.46 7.52
C SER A 98 21.70 -2.51 8.25
N MET A 99 20.93 -3.30 7.49
CA MET A 99 20.25 -4.48 8.00
C MET A 99 21.22 -5.48 8.65
N LYS A 100 22.44 -5.66 8.10
CA LYS A 100 23.44 -6.57 8.68
C LYS A 100 23.81 -6.19 10.11
N LYS A 101 23.94 -4.89 10.39
CA LYS A 101 24.24 -4.39 11.73
C LYS A 101 23.01 -4.45 12.64
N MET A 102 21.83 -4.13 12.11
CA MET A 102 20.58 -4.26 12.83
C MET A 102 20.30 -5.68 13.31
N ARG A 103 20.52 -6.68 12.45
CA ARG A 103 20.33 -8.10 12.80
C ARG A 103 21.32 -8.63 13.85
N ARG A 104 22.35 -7.85 14.21
CA ARG A 104 23.27 -8.17 15.32
C ARG A 104 22.81 -7.59 16.66
N LEU A 105 21.77 -6.77 16.65
CA LEU A 105 21.19 -6.26 17.89
C LEU A 105 20.48 -7.40 18.63
N CYS A 106 20.69 -7.44 19.94
CA CYS A 106 20.03 -8.36 20.85
C CYS A 106 19.14 -7.56 21.78
N ILE A 107 17.95 -8.08 22.07
CA ILE A 107 17.05 -7.52 23.08
C ILE A 107 17.42 -8.17 24.41
N ASN A 108 17.63 -7.35 25.45
CA ASN A 108 17.95 -7.85 26.79
C ASN A 108 16.84 -8.78 27.31
N ASP A 109 17.19 -9.70 28.20
CA ASP A 109 16.25 -10.74 28.64
C ASP A 109 15.06 -10.21 29.43
N ASP A 110 15.20 -9.05 30.06
CA ASP A 110 14.16 -8.32 30.78
C ASP A 110 13.20 -7.54 29.86
N ARG A 111 13.46 -7.47 28.54
CA ARG A 111 12.66 -6.71 27.58
C ARG A 111 12.05 -7.60 26.50
N GLN A 112 10.85 -7.22 26.05
CA GLN A 112 10.17 -7.84 24.92
C GLN A 112 10.43 -7.11 23.62
N GLU A 113 10.80 -5.84 23.67
CA GLU A 113 11.03 -5.01 22.49
C GLU A 113 12.21 -4.06 22.69
N MET A 114 12.74 -3.56 21.59
CA MET A 114 13.74 -2.52 21.52
C MET A 114 13.32 -1.49 20.48
N GLU A 115 13.06 -0.26 20.91
CA GLU A 115 12.87 0.85 19.99
C GLU A 115 14.15 1.12 19.21
N LEU A 116 14.00 1.50 17.94
CA LEU A 116 15.10 1.93 17.10
C LEU A 116 14.99 3.44 16.87
N PRO A 117 15.57 4.26 17.77
CA PRO A 117 15.30 5.69 17.77
C PRO A 117 15.78 6.35 16.48
N ILE A 118 14.93 7.21 15.95
CA ILE A 118 15.23 8.12 14.82
C ILE A 118 15.76 9.44 15.36
N LYS A 119 16.78 9.98 14.68
CA LYS A 119 17.37 11.30 14.92
C LYS A 119 16.28 12.34 15.11
N HIS A 120 16.35 13.09 16.21
CA HIS A 120 15.30 14.03 16.61
C HIS A 120 14.82 14.94 15.47
N HIS A 121 15.75 15.57 14.73
CA HIS A 121 15.42 16.50 13.64
C HIS A 121 14.85 15.83 12.37
N MET A 122 14.89 14.50 12.27
CA MET A 122 14.36 13.75 11.12
C MET A 122 13.01 13.07 11.41
N ARG A 123 12.54 13.11 12.66
CA ARG A 123 11.33 12.41 13.11
C ARG A 123 10.09 12.78 12.31
N ASP A 124 9.96 14.06 11.95
CA ASP A 124 8.81 14.60 11.22
C ASP A 124 8.97 14.53 9.69
N TYR A 125 10.07 13.95 9.18
CA TYR A 125 10.22 13.75 7.75
C TYR A 125 9.26 12.70 7.22
N TYR A 126 8.61 13.02 6.10
CA TYR A 126 7.65 12.16 5.44
C TYR A 126 8.34 11.01 4.70
N ILE A 127 7.75 9.82 4.82
CA ILE A 127 8.14 8.65 4.02
C ILE A 127 7.81 8.88 2.55
N PHE A 128 6.61 9.41 2.30
CA PHE A 128 6.19 9.87 1.00
C PHE A 128 6.36 11.38 0.94
N CYS A 129 7.59 11.84 0.78
CA CYS A 129 7.91 13.26 0.67
C CYS A 129 7.62 13.82 -0.73
N GLN A 130 7.41 15.13 -0.79
CA GLN A 130 7.25 15.86 -2.04
C GLN A 130 8.59 15.91 -2.79
N VAL A 131 8.50 15.79 -4.11
CA VAL A 131 9.64 15.89 -5.02
C VAL A 131 9.28 16.91 -6.08
N GLU A 132 10.11 17.93 -6.21
CA GLU A 132 9.92 19.02 -7.17
C GLU A 132 11.05 19.03 -8.18
N LYS A 133 10.74 19.47 -9.39
CA LYS A 133 11.73 19.78 -10.41
C LYS A 133 11.74 21.30 -10.59
N ALA A 134 12.78 21.95 -10.09
CA ALA A 134 12.99 23.39 -10.25
C ALA A 134 14.29 23.60 -11.01
N ASP A 135 14.23 24.37 -12.10
CA ASP A 135 15.40 24.71 -12.93
C ASP A 135 16.21 23.49 -13.44
N GLY A 136 15.53 22.37 -13.67
CA GLY A 136 16.17 21.11 -14.10
C GLY A 136 16.70 20.24 -12.97
N GLU A 137 16.82 20.77 -11.76
CA GLU A 137 17.25 20.03 -10.56
C GLU A 137 16.09 19.37 -9.83
N ILE A 138 16.34 18.18 -9.30
CA ILE A 138 15.38 17.44 -8.47
C ILE A 138 15.60 17.83 -7.01
N LYS A 139 14.58 18.42 -6.38
CA LYS A 139 14.57 18.77 -4.95
C LYS A 139 13.64 17.83 -4.19
N ILE A 140 14.16 17.22 -3.12
CA ILE A 140 13.39 16.35 -2.24
C ILE A 140 13.03 17.13 -0.97
N LEU A 141 11.75 17.46 -0.82
CA LEU A 141 11.22 18.23 0.30
C LEU A 141 10.74 17.28 1.39
N ARG A 142 11.66 16.82 2.25
CA ARG A 142 11.41 15.77 3.26
C ARG A 142 10.37 16.16 4.30
N ASP A 143 10.23 17.45 4.54
CA ASP A 143 9.30 18.10 5.47
C ASP A 143 7.91 18.35 4.87
N GLN A 144 7.70 18.02 3.59
CA GLN A 144 6.41 18.16 2.93
C GLN A 144 5.91 16.80 2.42
N PRO A 145 4.64 16.46 2.64
CA PRO A 145 4.08 15.22 2.12
C PRO A 145 3.86 15.32 0.61
N MET A 146 4.05 14.20 -0.08
CA MET A 146 3.66 14.06 -1.48
C MET A 146 2.17 14.40 -1.65
N SER A 147 1.86 15.17 -2.69
CA SER A 147 0.47 15.54 -2.97
C SER A 147 -0.38 14.34 -3.40
N GLU A 148 -1.68 14.41 -3.13
CA GLU A 148 -2.64 13.40 -3.59
C GLU A 148 -2.68 13.31 -5.14
N GLY A 149 -2.50 14.44 -5.83
CA GLY A 149 -2.42 14.46 -7.30
C GLY A 149 -1.17 13.76 -7.83
N SER A 150 -0.04 13.89 -7.15
CA SER A 150 1.21 13.21 -7.53
C SER A 150 1.07 11.70 -7.44
N ILE A 151 0.47 11.17 -6.35
CA ILE A 151 0.27 9.72 -6.23
C ILE A 151 -0.78 9.21 -7.23
N ASP A 152 -1.83 9.98 -7.51
CA ASP A 152 -2.84 9.60 -8.51
C ASP A 152 -2.25 9.56 -9.91
N SER A 153 -1.39 10.52 -10.26
CA SER A 153 -0.62 10.51 -11.51
C SER A 153 0.29 9.27 -11.59
N GLN A 154 1.03 8.95 -10.52
CA GLN A 154 1.88 7.76 -10.48
C GLN A 154 1.09 6.45 -10.60
N LEU A 155 -0.06 6.34 -9.94
CA LEU A 155 -0.96 5.19 -10.08
C LEU A 155 -1.51 5.09 -11.52
N GLY A 156 -1.81 6.22 -12.15
CA GLY A 156 -2.17 6.31 -13.57
C GLY A 156 -1.09 5.73 -14.45
N SER A 157 0.13 6.27 -14.40
CA SER A 157 1.27 5.77 -15.18
C SER A 157 1.57 4.30 -14.92
N LEU A 158 1.54 3.88 -13.64
CA LEU A 158 1.73 2.48 -13.26
C LEU A 158 0.69 1.57 -13.94
N SER A 159 -0.56 2.02 -14.00
CA SER A 159 -1.65 1.25 -14.62
C SER A 159 -1.46 1.10 -16.11
N GLU A 160 -0.99 2.15 -16.79
CA GLU A 160 -0.69 2.12 -18.21
C GLU A 160 0.44 1.14 -18.50
N ILE A 161 1.54 1.22 -17.73
CA ILE A 161 2.70 0.32 -17.83
C ILE A 161 2.28 -1.14 -17.59
N HIS A 162 1.39 -1.39 -16.64
CA HIS A 162 0.90 -2.75 -16.36
C HIS A 162 -0.16 -3.25 -17.34
N GLY A 163 -0.66 -2.41 -18.25
CA GLY A 163 -1.68 -2.81 -19.21
C GLY A 163 -3.10 -2.81 -18.66
N PHE A 164 -3.36 -2.18 -17.51
CA PHE A 164 -4.72 -2.18 -16.96
C PHE A 164 -5.68 -1.36 -17.84
N ILE A 165 -6.84 -1.95 -18.13
CA ILE A 165 -7.93 -1.29 -18.87
C ILE A 165 -8.48 -0.10 -18.07
N LYS A 166 -8.52 -0.20 -16.74
CA LYS A 166 -8.92 0.88 -15.84
C LYS A 166 -7.73 1.29 -14.98
N PRO A 167 -7.52 2.60 -14.74
CA PRO A 167 -6.50 3.06 -13.81
C PRO A 167 -6.70 2.45 -12.41
N LEU A 168 -5.59 2.07 -11.79
CA LEU A 168 -5.46 1.77 -10.37
C LEU A 168 -5.73 3.06 -9.58
N TYR A 169 -6.50 2.96 -8.51
CA TYR A 169 -6.75 4.10 -7.63
C TYR A 169 -6.84 3.65 -6.18
N SER A 170 -6.51 4.56 -5.27
CA SER A 170 -6.26 4.25 -3.85
C SER A 170 -7.43 3.60 -3.11
N HIS A 171 -8.66 3.84 -3.53
CA HIS A 171 -9.83 3.24 -2.89
C HIS A 171 -9.94 1.73 -3.16
N GLN A 172 -9.33 1.22 -4.23
CA GLN A 172 -9.41 -0.21 -4.58
C GLN A 172 -8.75 -1.12 -3.55
N PHE A 173 -7.71 -0.64 -2.87
CA PHE A 173 -7.04 -1.40 -1.80
C PHE A 173 -8.01 -1.78 -0.69
N ARG A 174 -9.03 -0.95 -0.46
CA ARG A 174 -10.04 -1.15 0.58
C ARG A 174 -11.13 -2.14 0.20
N TYR A 175 -11.46 -2.27 -1.08
CA TYR A 175 -12.44 -3.27 -1.54
C TYR A 175 -11.86 -4.69 -1.40
N GLY A 176 -10.62 -4.88 -1.86
CA GLY A 176 -9.93 -6.16 -1.75
C GLY A 176 -9.64 -6.53 -0.29
N GLY A 177 -9.04 -5.61 0.46
CA GLY A 177 -8.77 -5.81 1.89
C GLY A 177 -10.04 -6.03 2.69
N GLY A 178 -11.09 -5.25 2.44
CA GLY A 178 -12.39 -5.39 3.09
C GLY A 178 -13.04 -6.76 2.86
N LYS A 179 -13.02 -7.26 1.61
CA LYS A 179 -13.52 -8.61 1.28
C LYS A 179 -12.73 -9.68 2.03
N LEU A 180 -11.40 -9.58 2.03
CA LEU A 180 -10.55 -10.55 2.73
C LEU A 180 -10.84 -10.53 4.23
N LEU A 181 -10.98 -9.36 4.86
CA LEU A 181 -11.34 -9.28 6.27
C LEU A 181 -12.69 -9.95 6.56
N ASP A 182 -13.70 -9.68 5.74
CA ASP A 182 -15.06 -10.23 5.85
C ASP A 182 -15.12 -11.76 5.71
N GLU A 183 -14.42 -12.30 4.72
CA GLU A 183 -14.46 -13.73 4.39
C GLU A 183 -13.43 -14.57 5.15
N SER A 184 -12.48 -13.92 5.84
CA SER A 184 -11.38 -14.63 6.51
C SER A 184 -11.89 -15.61 7.57
N GLY A 185 -12.94 -15.23 8.31
CA GLY A 185 -13.37 -15.94 9.52
C GLY A 185 -12.44 -15.71 10.75
N TRP A 186 -11.34 -14.97 10.58
CA TRP A 186 -10.38 -14.66 11.66
C TRP A 186 -10.67 -13.30 12.33
N VAL A 187 -11.49 -12.46 11.68
CA VAL A 187 -11.77 -11.08 12.10
C VAL A 187 -13.27 -10.95 12.35
N SER A 188 -13.66 -10.68 13.59
CA SER A 188 -15.06 -10.38 13.92
C SER A 188 -15.53 -9.07 13.27
N ASP A 189 -16.85 -8.92 13.10
CA ASP A 189 -17.45 -7.68 12.61
C ASP A 189 -17.01 -6.43 13.39
N ALA A 190 -16.91 -6.55 14.72
CA ALA A 190 -16.44 -5.47 15.59
C ALA A 190 -14.96 -5.12 15.32
N GLN A 191 -14.09 -6.13 15.18
CA GLN A 191 -12.68 -5.92 14.83
C GLN A 191 -12.50 -5.37 13.42
N ARG A 192 -13.28 -5.83 12.44
CA ARG A 192 -13.28 -5.30 11.06
C ARG A 192 -13.63 -3.81 11.07
N ASN A 193 -14.69 -3.44 11.77
CA ASN A 193 -15.12 -2.05 11.88
C ASN A 193 -14.05 -1.20 12.60
N LEU A 194 -13.40 -1.74 13.63
CA LEU A 194 -12.26 -1.09 14.27
C LEU A 194 -11.16 -0.84 13.25
N ILE A 195 -10.60 -1.90 12.63
CA ILE A 195 -9.49 -1.84 11.64
C ILE A 195 -9.76 -0.81 10.54
N MET A 196 -10.96 -0.83 9.96
CA MET A 196 -11.34 0.03 8.84
C MET A 196 -11.83 1.42 9.26
N ALA A 197 -11.86 1.70 10.56
CA ALA A 197 -12.37 2.92 11.18
C ALA A 197 -13.82 3.24 10.77
N HIS A 198 -14.70 2.24 10.91
CA HIS A 198 -16.13 2.31 10.57
C HIS A 198 -17.00 2.36 11.81
N ALA A 199 -18.12 3.04 11.64
CA ALA A 199 -19.12 3.21 12.68
C ALA A 199 -19.93 1.96 12.97
N THR A 200 -20.32 1.33 11.90
CA THR A 200 -21.25 0.22 11.90
C THR A 200 -20.88 -0.68 10.73
N SER A 201 -21.32 -1.94 10.79
CA SER A 201 -21.20 -2.85 9.66
C SER A 201 -21.96 -2.34 8.42
N GLN A 202 -22.96 -1.47 8.60
CA GLN A 202 -23.64 -0.82 7.48
C GLN A 202 -22.68 0.01 6.61
N THR A 203 -21.78 0.76 7.24
CA THR A 203 -20.76 1.55 6.50
C THR A 203 -19.88 0.64 5.65
N PHE A 204 -19.52 -0.53 6.19
CA PHE A 204 -18.76 -1.54 5.46
C PHE A 204 -19.55 -2.07 4.24
N LEU A 205 -20.81 -2.46 4.45
CA LEU A 205 -21.69 -2.96 3.38
C LEU A 205 -21.87 -1.94 2.26
N ASP A 206 -22.06 -0.67 2.60
CA ASP A 206 -22.36 0.38 1.64
C ASP A 206 -21.16 0.72 0.75
N HIS A 207 -19.97 0.78 1.35
CA HIS A 207 -18.79 1.40 0.73
C HIS A 207 -17.59 0.49 0.51
N TYR A 208 -17.57 -0.72 1.07
CA TYR A 208 -16.35 -1.56 1.10
C TYR A 208 -16.57 -3.00 0.64
N ARG A 209 -17.79 -3.53 0.80
CA ARG A 209 -18.12 -4.86 0.28
C ARG A 209 -18.09 -4.86 -1.25
N PRO A 210 -17.32 -5.78 -1.89
CA PRO A 210 -17.37 -5.89 -3.35
C PRO A 210 -18.76 -6.29 -3.84
N ARG A 211 -19.22 -5.60 -4.90
CA ARG A 211 -20.56 -5.80 -5.49
C ARG A 211 -20.55 -6.77 -6.68
N ARG A 212 -19.61 -7.71 -6.70
CA ARG A 212 -19.47 -8.70 -7.77
C ARG A 212 -19.46 -10.08 -7.14
N HIS A 213 -20.45 -10.88 -7.52
CA HIS A 213 -20.68 -12.23 -7.02
C HIS A 213 -20.65 -13.18 -8.23
N ALA A 214 -19.59 -13.98 -8.34
CA ALA A 214 -19.38 -14.83 -9.50
C ALA A 214 -20.15 -16.16 -9.43
N ASN A 215 -20.49 -16.59 -8.22
CA ASN A 215 -20.91 -17.97 -7.95
C ASN A 215 -22.40 -18.10 -7.58
N MET A 216 -23.24 -17.15 -8.02
CA MET A 216 -24.66 -17.16 -7.66
C MET A 216 -25.41 -18.34 -8.29
N GLN A 217 -24.95 -18.85 -9.43
CA GLN A 217 -25.62 -19.97 -10.11
C GLN A 217 -25.43 -21.27 -9.33
N GLU A 218 -24.21 -21.55 -8.89
CA GLU A 218 -23.87 -22.70 -8.05
C GLU A 218 -24.68 -22.67 -6.76
N ILE A 219 -24.71 -21.52 -6.08
CA ILE A 219 -25.50 -21.32 -4.86
C ILE A 219 -26.99 -21.62 -5.11
N MET A 220 -27.58 -21.07 -6.17
CA MET A 220 -29.00 -21.26 -6.48
C MET A 220 -29.36 -22.69 -6.88
N CYS A 221 -28.38 -23.45 -7.40
CA CYS A 221 -28.52 -24.85 -7.76
C CYS A 221 -28.13 -25.82 -6.63
N GLY A 222 -27.78 -25.33 -5.44
CA GLY A 222 -27.33 -26.17 -4.32
C GLY A 222 -25.96 -26.82 -4.53
N LEU A 223 -25.13 -26.26 -5.42
CA LEU A 223 -23.78 -26.72 -5.72
C LEU A 223 -22.74 -25.92 -4.91
N GLU A 224 -21.56 -26.50 -4.74
CA GLU A 224 -20.46 -25.81 -4.06
C GLU A 224 -19.88 -24.69 -4.96
N PRO A 225 -19.72 -23.45 -4.44
CA PRO A 225 -19.16 -22.34 -5.21
C PRO A 225 -17.69 -22.56 -5.61
N ASP A 226 -17.36 -22.30 -6.88
CA ASP A 226 -15.97 -22.31 -7.34
C ASP A 226 -15.21 -21.04 -6.89
N LYS A 227 -14.47 -21.17 -5.78
CA LYS A 227 -13.69 -20.07 -5.19
C LYS A 227 -12.50 -19.66 -6.05
N GLU A 228 -11.91 -20.57 -6.82
CA GLU A 228 -10.78 -20.23 -7.69
C GLU A 228 -11.27 -19.42 -8.89
N PHE A 229 -12.37 -19.83 -9.49
CA PHE A 229 -13.03 -19.09 -10.56
C PHE A 229 -13.48 -17.71 -10.08
N GLU A 230 -14.13 -17.61 -8.91
CA GLU A 230 -14.51 -16.32 -8.33
C GLU A 230 -13.32 -15.38 -8.17
N ARG A 231 -12.20 -15.89 -7.64
CA ARG A 231 -10.95 -15.11 -7.52
C ARG A 231 -10.44 -14.70 -8.88
N ALA A 232 -10.42 -15.59 -9.86
CA ALA A 232 -9.97 -15.31 -11.22
C ALA A 232 -10.82 -14.21 -11.89
N VAL A 233 -12.14 -14.20 -11.66
CA VAL A 233 -13.03 -13.22 -12.25
C VAL A 233 -13.16 -11.93 -11.45
N THR A 234 -12.70 -11.86 -10.21
CA THR A 234 -12.76 -10.64 -9.37
C THR A 234 -11.41 -9.94 -9.18
N ARG A 235 -10.27 -10.61 -9.40
CA ARG A 235 -8.91 -10.06 -9.23
C ARG A 235 -8.54 -9.02 -10.28
N MET A 236 -7.93 -7.91 -9.88
CA MET A 236 -7.52 -6.82 -10.79
C MET A 236 -6.73 -7.27 -12.03
N SER A 237 -5.92 -8.33 -11.94
CA SER A 237 -5.14 -8.84 -13.06
C SER A 237 -5.96 -9.38 -14.24
N ARG A 238 -7.26 -9.69 -14.07
CA ARG A 238 -8.15 -10.02 -15.19
C ARG A 238 -8.33 -8.86 -16.18
N TRP A 239 -8.08 -7.62 -15.75
CA TRP A 239 -8.23 -6.41 -16.56
C TRP A 239 -6.93 -5.95 -17.22
N ILE A 240 -5.92 -6.82 -17.26
CA ILE A 240 -4.69 -6.57 -18.01
C ILE A 240 -4.96 -6.85 -19.48
N ASP A 241 -4.90 -5.82 -20.34
CA ASP A 241 -4.84 -6.01 -21.77
C ASP A 241 -3.41 -6.41 -22.16
N LYS A 242 -3.25 -7.69 -22.52
CA LYS A 242 -1.95 -8.24 -22.92
C LYS A 242 -1.41 -7.63 -24.21
N ARG A 243 -2.27 -7.02 -25.04
CA ARG A 243 -1.92 -6.36 -26.31
C ARG A 243 -1.41 -4.93 -26.10
N ARG A 244 -1.63 -4.32 -24.94
CA ARG A 244 -1.13 -2.97 -24.68
C ARG A 244 0.41 -3.00 -24.69
N PRO A 245 1.08 -2.10 -25.44
CA PRO A 245 2.53 -2.00 -25.41
C PRO A 245 3.01 -1.75 -23.97
N ARG A 246 3.95 -2.59 -23.51
CA ARG A 246 4.53 -2.53 -22.16
C ARG A 246 6.01 -2.13 -22.17
N ARG A 247 6.54 -1.93 -23.37
CA ARG A 247 7.86 -1.42 -23.66
C ARG A 247 7.67 -0.35 -24.72
N LEU A 248 8.39 0.75 -24.59
CA LEU A 248 8.57 1.68 -25.69
C LEU A 248 9.61 1.02 -26.58
N ASP A 249 9.19 0.47 -27.70
CA ASP A 249 10.12 0.20 -28.78
C ASP A 249 10.38 1.56 -29.46
N ASP A 250 11.63 1.87 -29.82
CA ASP A 250 12.08 3.21 -30.26
C ASP A 250 11.33 3.77 -31.50
N VAL A 251 10.43 2.98 -32.09
CA VAL A 251 9.64 3.30 -33.28
C VAL A 251 8.32 4.02 -32.95
N GLU A 252 7.82 3.98 -31.70
CA GLU A 252 6.50 4.54 -31.36
C GLU A 252 6.52 5.98 -30.79
N GLY A 253 7.71 6.56 -30.58
CA GLY A 253 7.87 7.90 -29.99
C GLY A 253 7.37 9.08 -30.84
N GLU A 254 7.21 8.88 -32.16
CA GLU A 254 6.87 9.98 -33.09
C GLU A 254 5.42 9.98 -33.58
N GLY A 255 4.68 8.85 -33.47
CA GLY A 255 3.35 8.73 -34.06
C GLY A 255 2.21 9.40 -33.28
N ASN A 256 2.36 9.63 -31.97
CA ASN A 256 1.22 9.95 -31.10
C ASN A 256 0.98 11.46 -30.88
N ARG A 257 1.70 12.35 -31.59
CA ARG A 257 1.41 13.81 -31.59
C ARG A 257 0.51 14.26 -32.74
N GLY A 258 0.22 13.41 -33.72
CA GLY A 258 -0.53 13.78 -34.93
C GLY A 258 -2.03 13.43 -34.94
N ALA A 259 -2.51 12.49 -34.12
CA ALA A 259 -3.86 11.92 -34.26
C ALA A 259 -4.94 12.59 -33.38
N ARG A 260 -4.83 13.90 -33.12
CA ARG A 260 -5.88 14.72 -32.48
C ARG A 260 -6.35 15.83 -33.42
N ALA A 261 -6.66 15.51 -34.67
CA ALA A 261 -7.47 16.37 -35.53
C ALA A 261 -8.11 15.51 -36.62
N GLY A 262 -9.43 15.38 -36.61
CA GLY A 262 -10.15 14.67 -37.67
C GLY A 262 -11.48 14.07 -37.19
N ALA A 263 -12.42 14.93 -36.81
CA ALA A 263 -13.83 14.57 -36.82
C ALA A 263 -14.32 14.64 -38.28
N ALA A 264 -14.71 13.50 -38.83
CA ALA A 264 -15.57 13.35 -40.02
C ALA A 264 -16.03 11.89 -39.97
N GLY A 265 -17.30 11.58 -39.72
CA GLY A 265 -18.43 11.80 -40.61
C GLY A 265 -19.03 10.41 -40.84
N CYS A 266 -20.13 10.09 -40.16
CA CYS A 266 -20.89 8.87 -40.42
C CYS A 266 -21.54 8.98 -41.79
N ASP A 267 -21.34 7.97 -42.64
CA ASP A 267 -22.23 7.70 -43.77
C ASP A 267 -22.72 6.25 -43.66
N PRO A 268 -24.04 5.98 -43.71
CA PRO A 268 -24.59 4.65 -43.51
C PRO A 268 -25.00 4.03 -44.84
N THR A 269 -24.37 2.93 -45.26
CA THR A 269 -25.00 1.88 -46.08
C THR A 269 -24.09 0.67 -46.22
N ALA A 270 -24.50 -0.45 -45.59
CA ALA A 270 -24.49 -1.83 -46.09
C ALA A 270 -24.71 -2.80 -44.91
#